data_AF-A0AAX6N196-F1
#
_entry.id   AF-A0AAX6N196-F1
#
_cell.length_a   1.000
_cell.length_b   1.000
_cell.length_c   1.000
_cell.angle_alpha   90.00
_cell.angle_beta   90.00
_cell.angle_gamma   90.00
#
_symmetry.space_group_name_H-M   'P 1'
#
loop_
_entity.id
_entity.type
_entity.pdbx_description
1 polymer ?
#
loop_
_entity_poly.entity_id
_entity_poly.type
_entity_poly.pdbx_seq_one_letter_code
_entity_poly.pdbx_strand_id
1 'polypeptide(L)'
;MVLYEDLRSMQYKKSPEEWEILGALAERLQHHDEAVEAYRACLAARFSPKALSGILRAFEKQKMTRDTIAAVIRLVTWQYRWYSEFSPELLHTIRVLIEEEGAVKVRSIIQATSLPQNVLDLTHHYAALCATFRSSGTDG
;
A
#
# COMPACT_ATOMS: atom_id res chain seq x y z
N MET A 1 -5.66 30.13 -34.80
CA MET A 1 -6.74 29.18 -34.51
C MET A 1 -6.35 27.71 -34.78
N VAL A 2 -5.36 27.43 -35.64
CA VAL A 2 -4.88 26.05 -35.88
C VAL A 2 -4.02 25.51 -34.71
N LEU A 3 -3.14 26.34 -34.14
CA LEU A 3 -2.29 25.96 -32.99
C LEU A 3 -3.06 25.58 -31.70
N TYR A 4 -4.31 26.04 -31.54
CA TYR A 4 -5.13 25.76 -30.35
C TYR A 4 -5.87 24.41 -30.46
N GLU A 5 -6.13 23.95 -31.69
CA GLU A 5 -6.70 22.63 -31.95
C GLU A 5 -5.65 21.52 -31.78
N ASP A 6 -4.40 21.79 -32.18
CA ASP A 6 -3.28 20.87 -31.97
C ASP A 6 -3.04 20.58 -30.48
N LEU A 7 -3.11 21.60 -29.61
CA LEU A 7 -3.04 21.47 -28.15
C LEU A 7 -4.22 20.68 -27.54
N ARG A 8 -5.38 20.69 -28.19
CA ARG A 8 -6.55 19.90 -27.78
C ARG A 8 -6.44 18.44 -28.24
N SER A 9 -5.67 18.19 -29.30
CA SER A 9 -5.43 16.86 -29.89
C SER A 9 -4.19 16.15 -29.36
N MET A 10 -3.24 16.86 -28.75
CA MET A 10 -2.26 16.23 -27.87
C MET A 10 -3.02 15.65 -26.67
N GLN A 11 -3.27 14.34 -26.66
CA GLN A 11 -3.75 13.65 -25.47
C GLN A 11 -2.77 13.95 -24.33
N TYR A 12 -3.12 14.90 -23.48
CA TYR A 12 -2.33 15.25 -22.31
C TYR A 12 -2.26 14.02 -21.41
N LYS A 13 -1.12 13.33 -21.46
CA LYS A 13 -0.84 12.20 -20.57
C LYS A 13 -0.28 12.78 -19.27
N LYS A 14 -1.12 12.74 -18.23
CA LYS A 14 -0.71 13.16 -16.89
C LYS A 14 0.52 12.37 -16.43
N SER A 15 1.46 13.04 -15.79
CA SER A 15 2.63 12.40 -15.18
C SER A 15 2.24 11.59 -13.94
N PRO A 16 3.09 10.64 -13.48
CA PRO A 16 2.86 9.91 -12.23
C PRO A 16 2.69 10.86 -11.03
N GLU A 17 3.45 11.94 -10.98
CA GLU A 17 3.37 12.97 -9.93
C GLU A 17 2.02 13.69 -9.95
N GLU A 18 1.51 14.04 -11.13
CA GLU A 18 0.20 14.68 -11.25
C GLU A 18 -0.93 13.76 -10.80
N TRP A 19 -0.85 12.47 -11.13
CA TRP A 19 -1.79 11.47 -10.62
C TRP A 19 -1.73 11.34 -9.10
N GLU A 20 -0.54 11.36 -8.50
CA GLU A 20 -0.38 11.33 -7.06
C GLU A 20 -0.98 12.57 -6.37
N ILE A 21 -0.74 13.77 -6.92
CA ILE A 21 -1.30 15.03 -6.42
C ILE A 21 -2.83 15.02 -6.55
N LEU A 22 -3.35 14.57 -7.68
CA LEU A 22 -4.79 14.47 -7.91
C LEU A 22 -5.44 13.50 -6.92
N GLY A 23 -4.82 12.34 -6.68
CA GLY A 23 -5.29 11.38 -5.68
C GLY A 23 -5.32 11.97 -4.28
N ALA A 24 -4.24 12.65 -3.87
CA ALA A 24 -4.17 13.32 -2.57
C ALA A 24 -5.19 14.46 -2.42
N LEU A 25 -5.48 15.19 -3.50
CA LEU A 25 -6.51 16.23 -3.51
C LEU A 25 -7.91 15.62 -3.38
N ALA A 26 -8.24 14.61 -4.19
CA ALA A 26 -9.52 13.90 -4.14
C ALA A 26 -9.77 13.29 -2.76
N GLU A 27 -8.75 12.69 -2.15
CA GLU A 27 -8.83 12.14 -0.79
C GLU A 27 -9.16 13.22 0.24
N ARG A 28 -8.52 14.40 0.15
CA ARG A 28 -8.82 15.55 1.04
C ARG A 28 -10.23 16.08 0.85
N LEU A 29 -10.77 16.01 -0.36
CA LEU A 29 -12.14 16.40 -0.70
C LEU A 29 -13.18 15.30 -0.43
N GLN A 30 -12.79 14.17 0.18
CA GLN A 30 -13.65 13.01 0.46
C GLN A 30 -14.18 12.29 -0.79
N HIS A 31 -13.56 12.50 -1.95
CA HIS A 31 -13.86 11.76 -3.18
C HIS A 31 -13.01 10.48 -3.24
N HIS A 32 -13.35 9.50 -2.41
CA HIS A 32 -12.50 8.31 -2.20
C HIS A 32 -12.31 7.45 -3.46
N ASP A 33 -13.36 7.29 -4.27
CA ASP A 33 -13.28 6.45 -5.48
C ASP A 33 -12.36 7.10 -6.53
N GLU A 34 -12.51 8.40 -6.76
CA GLU A 34 -11.63 9.20 -7.63
C GLU A 34 -10.17 9.17 -7.12
N ALA A 35 -9.97 9.23 -5.81
CA ALA A 35 -8.64 9.14 -5.21
C ALA A 35 -7.97 7.80 -5.50
N VAL A 36 -8.71 6.68 -5.34
CA VAL A 36 -8.21 5.33 -5.63
C VAL A 36 -7.87 5.17 -7.11
N GLU A 37 -8.71 5.68 -8.02
CA GLU A 37 -8.43 5.66 -9.46
C GLU A 37 -7.14 6.43 -9.80
N ALA A 38 -6.98 7.64 -9.27
CA ALA A 38 -5.80 8.46 -9.47
C ALA A 38 -4.53 7.78 -8.92
N TYR A 39 -4.60 7.21 -7.71
CA TYR A 39 -3.47 6.47 -7.14
C TYR A 39 -3.15 5.21 -7.95
N ARG A 40 -4.14 4.50 -8.51
CA ARG A 40 -3.90 3.33 -9.37
C ARG A 40 -3.21 3.74 -10.66
N ALA A 41 -3.62 4.85 -11.26
CA ALA A 41 -2.97 5.41 -12.44
C ALA A 41 -1.52 5.82 -12.15
N CYS A 42 -1.25 6.42 -10.97
CA CYS A 42 0.12 6.70 -10.51
C CYS A 42 0.95 5.41 -10.41
N LEU A 43 0.45 4.40 -9.67
CA LEU A 43 1.16 3.15 -9.42
C LEU A 43 1.39 2.29 -10.67
N ALA A 44 0.51 2.41 -11.67
CA ALA A 44 0.68 1.77 -12.98
C ALA A 44 1.85 2.37 -13.76
N ALA A 45 2.12 3.67 -13.58
CA ALA A 45 3.21 4.36 -14.26
C ALA A 45 4.55 4.28 -13.48
N ARG A 46 4.51 4.40 -12.15
CA ARG A 46 5.69 4.30 -11.28
C ARG A 46 5.29 3.89 -9.86
N PHE A 47 6.16 3.16 -9.18
CA PHE A 47 6.04 3.01 -7.73
C PHE A 47 6.06 4.38 -7.02
N SER A 48 5.06 4.61 -6.16
CA SER A 48 5.04 5.71 -5.19
C SER A 48 4.59 5.16 -3.83
N PRO A 49 5.38 5.38 -2.75
CA PRO A 49 4.96 4.99 -1.40
C PRO A 49 3.70 5.74 -0.97
N LYS A 50 3.55 7.02 -1.36
CA LYS A 50 2.41 7.83 -0.97
C LYS A 50 1.12 7.37 -1.65
N ALA A 51 1.17 7.08 -2.95
CA ALA A 51 0.01 6.54 -3.67
C ALA A 51 -0.37 5.14 -3.14
N LEU A 52 0.61 4.31 -2.80
CA LEU A 52 0.35 2.99 -2.24
C LEU A 52 -0.24 3.05 -0.83
N SER A 53 0.24 3.96 0.03
CA SER A 53 -0.37 4.22 1.34
C SER A 53 -1.81 4.75 1.22
N GLY A 54 -2.09 5.58 0.20
CA GLY A 54 -3.44 6.06 -0.08
C GLY A 54 -4.40 4.92 -0.47
N ILE A 55 -3.96 4.00 -1.33
CA ILE A 55 -4.74 2.81 -1.71
C ILE A 55 -4.85 1.79 -0.59
N LEU A 56 -3.84 1.66 0.29
CA LEU A 56 -3.85 0.73 1.41
C LEU A 56 -5.12 0.89 2.27
N ARG A 57 -5.52 2.14 2.53
CA ARG A 57 -6.76 2.46 3.27
C ARG A 57 -8.01 1.91 2.59
N ALA A 58 -8.04 1.92 1.26
CA ALA A 58 -9.14 1.34 0.49
C ALA A 58 -9.15 -0.19 0.58
N PHE A 59 -7.97 -0.84 0.53
CA PHE A 59 -7.85 -2.29 0.72
C PHE A 59 -8.27 -2.74 2.11
N GLU A 60 -7.90 -2.00 3.15
CA GLU A 60 -8.35 -2.23 4.53
C GLU A 60 -9.88 -2.12 4.63
N LYS A 61 -10.47 -1.04 4.10
CA LYS A 61 -11.93 -0.83 4.12
C LYS A 61 -12.70 -1.92 3.37
N GLN A 62 -12.15 -2.42 2.26
CA GLN A 62 -12.76 -3.47 1.44
C GLN A 62 -12.42 -4.89 1.90
N LYS A 63 -11.65 -5.03 3.00
CA LYS A 63 -11.15 -6.32 3.52
C LYS A 63 -10.42 -7.15 2.46
N MET A 64 -9.63 -6.50 1.61
CA MET A 64 -8.83 -7.14 0.57
C MET A 64 -7.51 -7.66 1.14
N THR A 65 -7.57 -8.74 1.93
CA THR A 65 -6.44 -9.27 2.72
C THR A 65 -5.15 -9.44 1.93
N ARG A 66 -5.22 -10.03 0.74
CA ARG A 66 -4.04 -10.30 -0.10
C ARG A 66 -3.41 -9.00 -0.63
N ASP A 67 -4.23 -8.05 -1.05
CA ASP A 67 -3.77 -6.76 -1.57
C ASP A 67 -3.19 -5.89 -0.44
N THR A 68 -3.80 -5.92 0.76
CA THR A 68 -3.26 -5.28 1.96
C THR A 68 -1.88 -5.84 2.30
N ILE A 69 -1.71 -7.17 2.34
CA ILE A 69 -0.40 -7.80 2.62
C ILE A 69 0.63 -7.42 1.54
N ALA A 70 0.26 -7.49 0.27
CA ALA A 70 1.16 -7.12 -0.83
C ALA A 70 1.59 -5.65 -0.77
N ALA A 71 0.66 -4.74 -0.42
CA ALA A 71 0.95 -3.33 -0.22
C ALA A 71 1.89 -3.11 0.97
N VAL A 72 1.64 -3.76 2.11
CA VAL A 72 2.48 -3.71 3.31
C VAL A 72 3.90 -4.18 3.00
N ILE A 73 4.09 -5.33 2.34
CA ILE A 73 5.42 -5.83 1.98
C ILE A 73 6.20 -4.79 1.16
N ARG A 74 5.56 -4.17 0.16
CA ARG A 74 6.17 -3.13 -0.68
C ARG A 74 6.51 -1.87 0.12
N LEU A 75 5.65 -1.44 1.04
CA LEU A 75 5.89 -0.27 1.90
C LEU A 75 7.01 -0.52 2.90
N VAL A 76 7.05 -1.69 3.55
CA VAL A 76 8.15 -2.10 4.45
C VAL A 76 9.47 -2.14 3.69
N THR A 77 9.49 -2.76 2.51
CA THR A 77 10.69 -2.84 1.66
C THR A 77 11.18 -1.45 1.26
N TRP A 78 10.25 -0.54 0.95
CA TRP A 78 10.59 0.85 0.66
C TRP A 78 11.16 1.57 1.88
N GLN A 79 10.59 1.43 3.07
CA GLN A 79 11.11 2.05 4.28
C GLN A 79 12.50 1.53 4.63
N TYR A 80 12.72 0.21 4.51
CA TYR A 80 14.02 -0.41 4.74
C TYR A 80 15.12 0.16 3.83
N ARG A 81 14.80 0.45 2.56
CA ARG A 81 15.72 1.14 1.63
C ARG A 81 16.24 2.46 2.21
N TRP A 82 15.40 3.18 2.95
CA TRP A 82 15.71 4.47 3.57
C TRP A 82 16.20 4.32 5.02
N TYR A 83 16.66 3.13 5.41
CA TYR A 83 17.15 2.81 6.75
C TYR A 83 16.11 3.03 7.86
N SER A 84 14.82 3.01 7.49
CA SER A 84 13.72 3.03 8.45
C SER A 84 13.28 1.59 8.71
N GLU A 85 13.63 1.08 9.89
CA GLU A 85 13.32 -0.31 10.29
C GLU A 85 11.92 -0.45 10.92
N PHE A 86 11.28 0.67 11.27
CA PHE A 86 10.02 0.68 12.00
C PHE A 86 9.06 1.77 11.53
N SER A 87 7.78 1.40 11.37
CA SER A 87 6.65 2.28 11.10
C SER A 87 5.46 1.90 11.97
N PRO A 88 5.00 2.79 12.86
CA PRO A 88 3.79 2.57 13.67
C PRO A 88 2.55 2.29 12.82
N GLU A 89 2.42 2.96 11.68
CA GLU A 89 1.28 2.80 10.77
C GLU A 89 1.23 1.38 10.17
N LEU A 90 2.36 0.87 9.67
CA LEU A 90 2.43 -0.48 9.13
C LEU A 90 2.28 -1.57 10.21
N LEU A 91 2.81 -1.33 11.41
CA LEU A 91 2.56 -2.20 12.56
C LEU A 91 1.06 -2.27 12.86
N HIS A 92 0.37 -1.13 12.87
CA HIS A 92 -1.07 -1.08 13.12
C HIS A 92 -1.85 -1.88 12.08
N THR A 93 -1.56 -1.68 10.79
CA THR A 93 -2.18 -2.47 9.70
C THR A 93 -1.96 -3.97 9.88
N ILE A 94 -0.73 -4.40 10.18
CA ILE A 94 -0.42 -5.83 10.38
C ILE A 94 -1.14 -6.37 11.62
N ARG A 95 -1.20 -5.61 12.71
CA ARG A 95 -1.93 -6.00 13.94
C ARG A 95 -3.41 -6.22 13.64
N VAL A 96 -4.06 -5.28 12.95
CA VAL A 96 -5.49 -5.39 12.58
C VAL A 96 -5.70 -6.60 11.67
N LEU A 97 -4.81 -6.80 10.70
CA LEU A 97 -4.89 -7.93 9.78
C LEU A 97 -4.72 -9.28 10.50
N ILE A 98 -3.83 -9.38 11.50
CA ILE A 98 -3.68 -10.57 12.34
C ILE A 98 -4.91 -10.77 13.25
N GLU A 99 -5.45 -9.69 13.81
CA GLU A 99 -6.63 -9.70 14.66
C GLU A 99 -7.87 -10.20 13.91
N GLU A 100 -8.03 -9.85 12.63
CA GLU A 100 -9.16 -10.27 11.80
C GLU A 100 -8.98 -11.66 11.16
N GLU A 101 -7.77 -12.00 10.69
CA GLU A 101 -7.54 -13.16 9.82
C GLU A 101 -6.79 -14.30 10.49
N GLY A 102 -6.12 -14.02 11.62
CA GLY A 102 -5.27 -14.94 12.34
C GLY A 102 -3.83 -15.00 11.83
N ALA A 103 -2.87 -15.08 12.74
CA ALA A 103 -1.45 -15.00 12.42
C ALA A 103 -0.95 -16.09 11.44
N VAL A 104 -1.47 -17.31 11.53
CA VAL A 104 -1.10 -18.44 10.64
C VAL A 104 -1.45 -18.14 9.19
N LYS A 105 -2.66 -17.62 8.93
CA LYS A 105 -3.14 -17.29 7.59
C LYS A 105 -2.30 -16.16 6.98
N VAL A 106 -2.03 -15.12 7.77
CA VAL A 106 -1.19 -13.98 7.36
C VAL A 106 0.22 -14.44 6.97
N ARG A 107 0.88 -15.23 7.82
CA ARG A 107 2.23 -15.78 7.53
C ARG A 107 2.23 -16.63 6.26
N SER A 108 1.20 -17.46 6.07
CA SER A 108 1.06 -18.31 4.88
C SER A 108 0.93 -17.51 3.59
N ILE A 109 0.15 -16.41 3.62
CA ILE A 109 0.01 -15.53 2.45
C ILE A 109 1.33 -14.80 2.15
N ILE A 110 2.05 -14.32 3.18
CA ILE A 110 3.37 -13.71 3.02
C ILE A 110 4.33 -14.69 2.34
N GLN A 111 4.41 -15.93 2.82
CA GLN A 111 5.26 -16.98 2.25
C GLN A 111 4.90 -17.32 0.79
N ALA A 112 3.62 -17.23 0.41
CA ALA A 112 3.16 -17.54 -0.93
C ALA A 112 3.54 -16.49 -2.00
N THR A 113 4.08 -15.32 -1.63
CA THR A 113 4.42 -14.24 -2.58
C THR A 113 5.66 -14.51 -3.45
N SER A 114 6.42 -15.58 -3.19
CA SER A 114 7.65 -15.96 -3.93
C SER A 114 8.74 -14.88 -3.97
N LEU A 115 8.72 -13.93 -3.03
CA LEU A 115 9.74 -12.90 -2.87
C LEU A 115 11.00 -13.44 -2.18
N PRO A 116 12.17 -12.77 -2.33
CA PRO A 116 13.38 -13.15 -1.60
C PRO A 116 13.19 -13.18 -0.08
N GLN A 117 13.84 -14.15 0.58
CA GLN A 117 13.64 -14.40 2.02
C GLN A 117 13.90 -13.16 2.89
N ASN A 118 14.94 -12.39 2.57
CA ASN A 118 15.26 -11.15 3.29
C ASN A 118 14.12 -10.12 3.28
N VAL A 119 13.29 -10.10 2.23
CA VAL A 119 12.12 -9.21 2.15
C VAL A 119 10.97 -9.74 3.01
N LEU A 120 10.78 -11.07 3.01
CA LEU A 120 9.77 -11.72 3.85
C LEU A 120 10.09 -11.54 5.33
N ASP A 121 11.37 -11.65 5.70
CA ASP A 121 11.86 -11.48 7.07
C ASP A 121 11.53 -10.09 7.64
N LEU A 122 11.65 -9.04 6.82
CA LEU A 122 11.25 -7.68 7.23
C LEU A 122 9.77 -7.60 7.59
N THR A 123 8.90 -8.28 6.84
CA THR A 123 7.46 -8.27 7.13
C THR A 123 7.13 -9.19 8.30
N HIS A 124 7.82 -10.33 8.42
CA HIS A 124 7.69 -11.25 9.55
C HIS A 124 8.14 -10.61 10.86
N HIS A 125 9.09 -9.67 10.85
CA HIS A 125 9.48 -8.91 12.03
C HIS A 125 8.29 -8.21 12.70
N TYR A 126 7.43 -7.55 11.92
CA TYR A 126 6.22 -6.91 12.45
C TYR A 126 5.21 -7.92 13.02
N ALA A 127 5.05 -9.08 12.38
CA ALA A 127 4.21 -10.15 12.91
C ALA A 127 4.76 -10.73 14.22
N ALA A 128 6.10 -10.83 14.36
CA ALA A 128 6.76 -11.26 15.58
C ALA A 128 6.60 -10.22 16.71
N LEU A 129 6.64 -8.93 16.41
CA LEU A 129 6.32 -7.87 17.38
C LEU A 129 4.90 -8.05 17.93
N CYS A 130 3.92 -8.27 17.06
CA CYS A 130 2.53 -8.53 17.47
C CYS A 130 2.42 -9.74 18.42
N ALA A 131 3.08 -10.85 18.08
CA ALA A 131 3.13 -12.04 18.93
C ALA A 131 3.81 -11.78 20.29
N THR A 132 4.91 -11.03 20.30
CA THR A 132 5.65 -10.69 21.52
C THR A 132 4.79 -9.89 22.51
N PHE A 133 3.95 -8.99 21.99
CA PHE A 133 3.03 -8.20 22.81
C PHE A 133 1.68 -8.90 23.07
N ARG A 134 1.51 -10.17 22.66
CA ARG A 134 0.27 -10.95 22.82
C ARG A 134 -0.96 -10.20 22.30
N SER A 135 -0.84 -9.57 21.12
CA SER A 135 -1.99 -8.93 20.48
C SER A 135 -3.05 -9.97 20.09
N SER A 136 -4.33 -9.58 20.10
CA SER A 136 -5.43 -10.44 19.65
C SER A 136 -5.13 -11.15 18.31
N GLY A 137 -5.44 -12.44 18.22
CA GLY A 137 -5.25 -13.22 16.99
C GLY A 137 -3.86 -13.84 16.78
N THR A 138 -2.95 -13.71 17.76
CA THR A 138 -1.59 -14.29 17.69
C THR A 138 -1.46 -15.72 18.19
N ASP A 139 -2.50 -16.30 18.80
CA ASP A 139 -2.45 -17.60 19.51
C ASP A 139 -2.45 -18.84 18.59
N GLY A 140 -1.89 -18.71 17.37
CA GLY A 140 -1.87 -19.77 16.36
C GLY A 140 -0.52 -19.96 15.68
#